data_AF-B4X4N1-F1
#
_entry.id   AF-B4X4N1-F1
#
_cell.length_a   1.000
_cell.length_b   1.000
_cell.length_c   1.000
_cell.angle_alpha   90.00
_cell.angle_beta   90.00
_cell.angle_gamma   90.00
#
_symmetry.space_group_name_H-M   'P 1'
#
loop_
_entity.id
_entity.type
_entity.pdbx_description
1 polymer ?
#
loop_
_entity_poly.entity_id
_entity_poly.type
_entity_poly.pdbx_seq_one_letter_code
_entity_poly.pdbx_strand_id
1 'polypeptide(L)'
;MPDDPEKALSIIFRSTDMRLSTVERPGLFIRPAISAGILRAFSRDEWVLAREEHWRKFMTELNKVGAGKVFEAMKEMEVDQLMSKCLDRAKLVLAS
;
A
#
# COMPACT_ATOMS: atom_id res chain seq x y z
N MET A 1 10.65 -9.04 0.46
CA MET A 1 11.19 -7.89 1.22
C MET A 1 11.47 -6.78 0.21
N PRO A 2 11.31 -5.50 0.54
CA PRO A 2 11.76 -4.43 -0.35
C PRO A 2 13.27 -4.59 -0.58
N ASP A 3 13.71 -4.48 -1.84
CA ASP A 3 15.14 -4.57 -2.18
C ASP A 3 15.94 -3.35 -1.67
N ASP A 4 15.22 -2.32 -1.20
CA ASP A 4 15.75 -1.09 -0.64
C ASP A 4 15.11 -0.81 0.74
N PRO A 5 15.78 -1.23 1.84
CA PRO A 5 15.30 -1.04 3.20
C PRO A 5 15.20 0.44 3.61
N GLU A 6 16.12 1.29 3.14
CA GLU A 6 16.14 2.71 3.48
C GLU A 6 14.94 3.42 2.86
N LYS A 7 14.66 3.14 1.59
CA LYS A 7 13.46 3.67 0.92
C LYS A 7 12.18 3.18 1.60
N ALA A 8 12.11 1.91 1.99
CA ALA A 8 10.98 1.38 2.74
C ALA A 8 10.75 2.13 4.07
N LEU A 9 11.82 2.39 4.83
CA LEU A 9 11.74 3.16 6.06
C LEU A 9 11.32 4.61 5.81
N SER A 10 11.85 5.26 4.77
CA SER A 10 11.45 6.62 4.42
C SER A 10 9.95 6.74 4.09
N ILE A 11 9.38 5.70 3.50
CA ILE A 11 7.95 5.60 3.21
C ILE A 11 7.16 5.41 4.50
N ILE A 12 7.55 4.46 5.34
CA ILE A 12 6.85 4.14 6.61
C ILE A 12 6.81 5.35 7.55
N PHE A 13 7.91 6.09 7.65
CA PHE A 13 8.04 7.25 8.54
C PHE A 13 7.67 8.58 7.88
N ARG A 14 7.13 8.58 6.66
CA ARG A 14 6.74 9.77 5.89
C ARG A 14 5.70 10.64 6.61
N SER A 15 4.75 10.01 7.31
CA SER A 15 3.73 10.71 8.10
C SER A 15 3.34 9.91 9.34
N THR A 16 2.74 10.59 10.32
CA THR A 16 2.22 9.97 11.53
C THR A 16 1.16 8.93 11.20
N ASP A 17 0.29 9.19 10.22
CA ASP A 17 -0.77 8.27 9.82
C ASP A 17 -0.23 6.99 9.19
N MET A 18 0.82 7.10 8.37
CA MET A 18 1.51 5.95 7.79
C MET A 18 2.22 5.14 8.88
N ARG A 19 2.99 5.77 9.77
CA ARG A 19 3.65 5.07 10.88
C ARG A 19 2.64 4.35 11.77
N LEU A 20 1.55 5.02 12.13
CA LEU A 20 0.47 4.44 12.94
C LEU A 20 -0.10 3.20 12.26
N SER A 21 -0.40 3.28 10.96
CA SER A 21 -1.06 2.21 10.20
C SER A 21 -0.14 1.07 9.80
N THR A 22 1.19 1.26 9.86
CA THR A 22 2.18 0.27 9.39
C THR A 22 3.00 -0.36 10.51
N VAL A 23 3.21 0.36 11.62
CA VAL A 23 4.05 -0.08 12.75
C VAL A 23 3.21 -0.25 14.02
N GLU A 24 2.44 0.77 14.39
CA GLU A 24 1.77 0.81 15.70
C GLU A 24 0.45 0.03 15.71
N ARG A 25 -0.27 0.01 14.57
CA ARG A 25 -1.55 -0.69 14.36
C ARG A 25 -1.60 -1.33 12.96
N PRO A 26 -0.70 -2.29 12.70
CA PRO A 26 -0.35 -2.67 11.33
C PRO A 26 -1.49 -3.26 10.51
N GLY A 27 -2.52 -3.88 11.10
CA GLY A 27 -3.63 -4.46 10.34
C GLY A 27 -3.14 -5.37 9.20
N LEU A 28 -3.30 -4.94 7.93
CA LEU A 28 -2.79 -5.64 6.75
C LEU A 28 -1.25 -5.69 6.65
N PHE A 29 -0.53 -4.74 7.25
CA PHE A 29 0.94 -4.64 7.17
C PHE A 29 1.69 -5.77 7.86
N ILE A 30 1.02 -6.55 8.72
CA ILE A 30 1.63 -7.77 9.31
C ILE A 30 1.83 -8.87 8.28
N ARG A 31 1.15 -8.80 7.13
CA ARG A 31 1.16 -9.83 6.08
C ARG A 31 2.28 -9.52 5.08
N PRO A 32 3.39 -10.29 5.05
CA PRO A 32 4.60 -9.92 4.31
C PRO A 32 4.39 -9.73 2.80
N ALA A 33 3.54 -10.57 2.19
CA ALA A 33 3.22 -10.46 0.77
C ALA A 33 2.55 -9.11 0.46
N ILE A 34 1.63 -8.68 1.33
CA ILE A 34 0.90 -7.42 1.16
C ILE A 34 1.81 -6.24 1.42
N SER A 35 2.50 -6.21 2.55
CA SER A 35 3.36 -5.08 2.92
C SER A 35 4.49 -4.87 1.90
N ALA A 36 5.09 -5.95 1.38
CA ALA A 36 6.05 -5.86 0.29
C ALA A 36 5.44 -5.26 -0.99
N GLY A 37 4.24 -5.72 -1.38
CA GLY A 37 3.53 -5.18 -2.55
C GLY A 37 3.18 -3.70 -2.40
N ILE A 38 2.71 -3.28 -1.22
CA ILE A 38 2.40 -1.87 -0.94
C ILE A 38 3.67 -1.01 -1.09
N LEU A 39 4.77 -1.42 -0.46
CA LEU A 39 6.03 -0.67 -0.51
C LEU A 39 6.59 -0.57 -1.93
N ARG A 40 6.50 -1.64 -2.74
CA ARG A 40 6.86 -1.59 -4.17
C ARG A 40 5.95 -0.69 -5.00
N ALA A 41 4.66 -0.68 -4.72
CA ALA A 41 3.73 0.20 -5.42
C ALA A 41 4.07 1.67 -5.13
N PHE A 42 4.37 1.99 -3.89
CA PHE A 42 4.67 3.36 -3.45
C PHE A 42 6.03 3.84 -3.94
N SER A 43 6.99 2.93 -4.10
CA SER A 43 8.29 3.26 -4.67
C SER A 43 8.24 3.56 -6.16
N ARG A 44 7.20 3.08 -6.87
CA ARG A 44 6.96 3.31 -8.31
C ARG A 44 6.02 4.49 -8.58
N ASP A 45 5.13 4.81 -7.66
CA ASP A 45 4.11 5.84 -7.83
C ASP A 45 3.99 6.70 -6.57
N GLU A 46 4.74 7.79 -6.55
CA GLU A 46 4.81 8.70 -5.38
C GLU A 46 3.52 9.53 -5.19
N TRP A 47 2.52 9.42 -6.08
CA TRP A 47 1.23 10.10 -5.91
C TRP A 47 0.61 9.79 -4.54
N VAL A 48 0.72 8.55 -4.08
CA VAL A 48 0.18 8.11 -2.79
C VAL A 48 0.88 8.76 -1.58
N LEU A 49 2.14 9.19 -1.76
CA LEU A 49 2.98 9.82 -0.75
C LEU A 49 2.85 11.35 -0.73
N ALA A 50 2.13 11.93 -1.70
CA ALA A 50 2.01 13.37 -1.84
C ALA A 50 1.09 14.01 -0.77
N ARG A 51 0.03 13.32 -0.36
CA ARG A 51 -0.94 13.79 0.64
C ARG A 51 -1.46 12.63 1.48
N GLU A 52 -1.71 12.85 2.77
CA GLU A 52 -2.30 11.82 3.65
C GLU A 52 -3.63 11.28 3.13
N GLU A 53 -4.43 12.12 2.50
CA GLU A 53 -5.69 11.73 1.86
C GLU A 53 -5.49 10.66 0.78
N HIS A 54 -4.43 10.75 -0.02
CA HIS A 54 -4.15 9.80 -1.09
C HIS A 54 -3.82 8.42 -0.50
N TRP A 55 -3.00 8.39 0.55
CA TRP A 55 -2.71 7.19 1.33
C TRP A 55 -3.98 6.55 1.91
N ARG A 56 -4.80 7.34 2.63
CA ARG A 56 -6.04 6.84 3.23
C ARG A 56 -6.98 6.27 2.18
N LYS A 57 -7.04 6.92 1.02
CA LYS A 57 -7.88 6.46 -0.07
C LYS A 57 -7.37 5.17 -0.70
N PHE A 58 -6.06 5.06 -0.92
CA PHE A 58 -5.43 3.81 -1.35
C PHE A 58 -5.75 2.67 -0.38
N MET A 59 -5.57 2.87 0.94
CA MET A 59 -5.86 1.86 1.94
C MET A 59 -7.34 1.47 1.97
N THR A 60 -8.24 2.43 1.74
CA THR A 60 -9.68 2.16 1.61
C THR A 60 -9.98 1.26 0.42
N GLU A 61 -9.41 1.54 -0.75
CA GLU A 61 -9.62 0.71 -1.93
C GLU A 61 -8.94 -0.66 -1.81
N LEU A 62 -7.78 -0.74 -1.15
CA LEU A 62 -7.12 -2.00 -0.82
C LEU A 62 -7.99 -2.87 0.10
N ASN A 63 -8.57 -2.30 1.15
CA ASN A 63 -9.47 -3.04 2.03
C ASN A 63 -10.70 -3.59 1.28
N LYS A 64 -11.24 -2.83 0.32
CA LYS A 64 -12.39 -3.26 -0.50
C LYS A 64 -12.00 -4.36 -1.50
N VAL A 65 -10.95 -4.14 -2.28
CA VAL A 65 -10.52 -5.07 -3.35
C VAL A 65 -9.84 -6.31 -2.80
N GLY A 66 -9.17 -6.18 -1.65
CA GLY A 66 -8.48 -7.24 -0.94
C GLY A 66 -9.38 -8.08 -0.04
N ALA A 67 -10.61 -7.66 0.23
CA ALA A 67 -11.55 -8.43 1.04
C ALA A 67 -11.76 -9.84 0.46
N GLY A 68 -11.64 -10.86 1.32
CA GLY A 68 -11.79 -12.27 0.93
C GLY A 68 -10.62 -12.86 0.14
N LYS A 69 -9.54 -12.10 -0.12
CA LYS A 69 -8.37 -12.62 -0.84
C LYS A 69 -7.32 -13.20 0.10
N VAL A 70 -6.77 -14.35 -0.32
CA VAL A 70 -5.63 -15.02 0.33
C VAL A 70 -4.35 -14.60 -0.37
N PHE A 71 -3.75 -13.50 0.08
CA PHE A 71 -2.56 -12.91 -0.55
C PHE A 71 -1.32 -13.81 -0.49
N GLU A 72 -1.27 -14.72 0.47
CA GLU A 72 -0.17 -15.67 0.67
C GLU A 72 -0.14 -16.76 -0.42
N ALA A 73 -1.27 -16.99 -1.10
CA ALA A 73 -1.36 -17.91 -2.23
C ALA A 73 -1.13 -17.22 -3.59
N MET A 74 -1.01 -15.89 -3.60
CA MET A 74 -0.81 -15.10 -4.80
C MET A 74 0.68 -15.05 -5.16
N LYS A 75 0.99 -15.10 -6.45
CA LYS A 75 2.31 -14.77 -6.97
C LYS A 75 2.59 -13.29 -6.75
N GLU A 76 3.87 -12.94 -6.62
CA GLU A 76 4.29 -11.56 -6.42
C GLU A 76 3.70 -10.59 -7.46
N MET A 77 3.72 -10.98 -8.73
CA MET A 77 3.14 -10.20 -9.83
C MET A 77 1.63 -9.96 -9.66
N GLU A 78 0.89 -10.92 -9.11
CA GLU A 78 -0.56 -10.78 -8.89
C GLU A 78 -0.84 -9.79 -7.74
N VAL A 79 0.01 -9.79 -6.72
CA VAL A 79 -0.05 -8.80 -5.65
C VAL A 79 0.25 -7.41 -6.20
N ASP A 80 1.31 -7.25 -7.01
CA ASP A 80 1.67 -5.97 -7.61
C ASP A 80 0.55 -5.43 -8.53
N GLN A 81 -0.07 -6.28 -9.35
CA GLN A 81 -1.23 -5.93 -10.17
C GLN A 81 -2.42 -5.47 -9.31
N LEU A 82 -2.65 -6.11 -8.17
CA LEU A 82 -3.69 -5.71 -7.24
C LEU A 82 -3.40 -4.33 -6.65
N MET A 83 -2.15 -4.04 -6.26
CA MET A 83 -1.77 -2.73 -5.74
C MET A 83 -1.96 -1.63 -6.79
N SER A 84 -1.55 -1.88 -8.04
CA SER A 84 -1.79 -0.96 -9.17
C SER A 84 -3.28 -0.68 -9.34
N LYS A 85 -4.13 -1.72 -9.33
CA LYS A 85 -5.58 -1.56 -9.44
C LYS A 85 -6.17 -0.74 -8.28
N CYS A 86 -5.61 -0.85 -7.07
CA CYS A 86 -6.05 -0.05 -5.93
C CYS A 86 -5.62 1.42 -6.07
N LEU A 87 -4.42 1.69 -6.59
CA LEU A 87 -3.96 3.04 -6.91
C LEU A 87 -4.83 3.71 -7.98
N ASP A 88 -5.11 3.01 -9.08
CA ASP A 88 -5.94 3.54 -10.17
C ASP A 88 -7.34 3.92 -9.68
N ARG A 89 -7.95 3.06 -8.84
CA ARG A 89 -9.24 3.33 -8.21
C ARG A 89 -9.19 4.51 -7.25
N ALA A 90 -8.14 4.60 -6.44
CA ALA A 90 -7.98 5.70 -5.50
C ALA A 90 -7.86 7.04 -6.23
N LYS A 91 -7.05 7.10 -7.31
CA LYS A 91 -6.90 8.27 -8.18
C LYS A 91 -8.22 8.66 -8.82
N LEU A 92 -8.95 7.70 -9.38
CA LEU A 92 -10.22 7.96 -10.05
C LEU A 92 -11.27 8.55 -9.09
N VAL A 93 -11.35 8.06 -7.85
CA VAL A 93 -12.32 8.56 -6.87
C VAL A 93 -11.93 9.93 -6.29
N LEU A 94 -10.65 10.30 -6.27
CA LEU A 94 -10.23 11.65 -5.84
C LEU A 94 -10.28 12.68 -6.96
N ALA A 95 -10.35 12.24 -8.22
CA ALA A 95 -10.53 13.11 -9.38
C ALA A 95 -12.00 13.47 -9.65
N SER A 96 -12.95 12.74 -9.05
CA SER A 96 -14.40 13.00 -9.11
C SER A 96 -14.88 13.93 -8.00
#